data_AF-A0A3P9A8B0-F1
#
_entry.id   AF-A0A3P9A8B0-F1
#
_cell.length_a   1.000
_cell.length_b   1.000
_cell.length_c   1.000
_cell.angle_alpha   90.00
_cell.angle_beta   90.00
_cell.angle_gamma   90.00
#
_symmetry.space_group_name_H-M   'P 1'
#
loop_
_entity.id
_entity.type
_entity.pdbx_description
1 polymer ?
#
loop_
_entity_poly.entity_id
_entity_poly.type
_entity_poly.pdbx_seq_one_letter_code
_entity_poly.pdbx_strand_id
1 'polypeptide(L)'
;MAVIVGCRVLLQSFRQQTGTIDGVCRLKDHAKYLQNLLNNKLQYIRPTSNGATRHFSSDAKDDLSVRYLDGEDSGIVVFGINRPKQKNAISKNLVNMMTEAVESVKKNNKVRTVIICSMVPGIFCAGADLKERAKMQQSEVGPFVSKARSLISEIGGTQRLPRAIGVALAKELIFSARAIDGTEAKRLGLVSHAVEQNKSGDAAYLRALELAREFNPNGPIAIRMAKLAISQGIEVIPTKDRLEGLAAFKEKRPPRFKGE
;
A
#
# COMPACT_ATOMS: atom_id res chain seq x y z
N MET A 1 0.15 10.69 -15.01
CA MET A 1 0.82 9.85 -13.99
C MET A 1 -0.17 9.69 -12.84
N ALA A 2 -0.66 8.47 -12.59
CA ALA A 2 -1.69 8.21 -11.57
C ALA A 2 -1.03 7.80 -10.26
N VAL A 3 -1.42 8.43 -9.14
CA VAL A 3 -0.95 8.06 -7.80
C VAL A 3 -2.10 7.43 -7.03
N ILE A 4 -1.89 6.20 -6.55
CA ILE A 4 -2.83 5.52 -5.67
C ILE A 4 -2.41 5.80 -4.22
N VAL A 5 -3.26 6.50 -3.49
CA VAL A 5 -3.10 6.72 -2.04
C VAL A 5 -3.94 5.67 -1.31
N GLY A 6 -3.28 4.72 -0.64
CA GLY A 6 -3.94 3.62 0.07
C GLY A 6 -3.85 3.74 1.59
N CYS A 7 -4.97 3.65 2.31
CA CYS A 7 -5.00 3.48 3.78
C CYS A 7 -5.05 1.98 4.20
N ARG A 8 -4.53 1.64 5.37
CA ARG A 8 -4.01 0.29 5.76
C ARG A 8 -5.03 -0.82 6.13
N VAL A 9 -6.34 -0.61 6.08
CA VAL A 9 -7.29 -1.43 6.88
C VAL A 9 -7.74 -2.76 6.27
N LEU A 10 -7.30 -3.09 5.06
CA LEU A 10 -7.77 -4.32 4.40
C LEU A 10 -7.18 -5.63 4.96
N LEU A 11 -6.38 -5.56 6.01
CA LEU A 11 -5.29 -6.52 6.17
C LEU A 11 -5.34 -7.33 7.46
N GLN A 12 -6.42 -7.20 8.25
CA GLN A 12 -6.66 -7.99 9.46
C GLN A 12 -7.87 -8.94 9.37
N SER A 13 -8.67 -8.93 8.30
CA SER A 13 -9.97 -9.62 8.31
C SER A 13 -10.02 -11.01 7.66
N PHE A 14 -8.87 -11.65 7.35
CA PHE A 14 -8.85 -12.99 6.74
C PHE A 14 -8.51 -14.13 7.72
N ARG A 15 -8.97 -14.05 8.98
CA ARG A 15 -8.82 -15.17 9.93
C ARG A 15 -10.06 -15.51 10.76
N GLN A 16 -11.24 -15.04 10.39
CA GLN A 16 -12.49 -15.43 11.06
C GLN A 16 -13.65 -15.62 10.08
N GLN A 17 -13.49 -16.53 9.11
CA GLN A 17 -14.63 -17.14 8.43
C GLN A 17 -14.34 -18.62 8.12
N THR A 18 -14.21 -19.42 9.17
CA THR A 18 -14.56 -20.84 9.15
C THR A 18 -15.13 -21.17 10.52
N GLY A 19 -16.45 -21.02 10.68
CA GLY A 19 -17.16 -21.28 11.92
C GLY A 19 -18.44 -22.07 11.62
N THR A 20 -18.33 -23.38 11.78
CA THR A 20 -19.30 -24.45 12.14
C THR A 20 -18.65 -25.74 11.64
N ILE A 21 -18.35 -26.79 12.40
CA ILE A 21 -19.11 -27.49 13.46
C ILE A 21 -18.11 -28.34 14.30
N ASP A 22 -18.38 -28.47 15.60
CA ASP A 22 -17.97 -29.51 16.58
C ASP A 22 -16.51 -29.84 16.93
N GLY A 23 -16.26 -29.98 18.24
CA GLY A 23 -15.29 -30.95 18.77
C GLY A 23 -14.18 -30.42 19.69
N VAL A 24 -14.50 -30.30 20.98
CA VAL A 24 -13.63 -30.42 22.16
C VAL A 24 -12.24 -31.05 21.89
N CYS A 25 -11.14 -30.28 22.01
CA CYS A 25 -9.92 -30.69 22.73
C CYS A 25 -8.74 -29.70 22.67
N ARG A 26 -8.13 -29.48 23.85
CA ARG A 26 -6.68 -29.30 24.12
C ARG A 26 -6.05 -27.91 24.02
N LEU A 27 -6.36 -27.18 25.08
CA LEU A 27 -5.54 -26.28 25.92
C LEU A 27 -4.10 -26.74 26.30
N LYS A 28 -3.30 -27.40 25.43
CA LYS A 28 -1.96 -27.91 25.83
C LYS A 28 -0.71 -27.46 25.04
N ASP A 29 -0.82 -26.69 23.97
CA ASP A 29 0.37 -26.38 23.14
C ASP A 29 1.00 -24.99 23.37
N HIS A 30 0.46 -24.18 24.27
CA HIS A 30 1.02 -22.85 24.60
C HIS A 30 2.22 -22.87 25.57
N ALA A 31 2.54 -24.02 26.17
CA ALA A 31 3.62 -24.11 27.17
C ALA A 31 5.02 -24.42 26.58
N LYS A 32 5.11 -24.85 25.32
CA LYS A 32 6.39 -25.25 24.69
C LYS A 32 7.08 -24.15 23.88
N TYR A 33 6.35 -23.13 23.44
CA TYR A 33 6.90 -22.05 22.60
C TYR A 33 7.66 -21.00 23.42
N LEU A 34 7.33 -20.84 24.71
CA LEU A 34 7.93 -19.82 25.59
C LEU A 34 9.29 -20.20 26.19
N GLN A 35 9.69 -21.48 26.14
CA GLN A 35 11.02 -21.91 26.61
C GLN A 35 12.16 -21.63 25.60
N ASN A 36 11.86 -21.53 24.30
CA ASN A 36 12.89 -21.28 23.28
C ASN A 36 13.28 -19.79 23.13
N LEU A 37 12.54 -18.87 23.72
CA LEU A 37 12.83 -17.43 23.65
C LEU A 37 13.81 -16.94 24.74
N LEU A 38 14.11 -17.77 25.75
CA LEU A 38 14.91 -17.38 26.91
C LEU A 38 16.40 -17.77 26.82
N ASN A 39 16.83 -18.48 25.77
CA ASN A 39 18.16 -19.11 25.73
C ASN A 39 19.17 -18.53 24.72
N ASN A 40 19.03 -17.29 24.23
CA ASN A 40 20.16 -16.66 23.53
C ASN A 40 20.37 -15.20 23.94
N LYS A 41 21.32 -15.03 24.86
CA LYS A 41 21.87 -13.76 25.34
C LYS A 41 22.81 -13.13 24.30
N LEU A 42 22.58 -11.84 24.06
CA LEU A 42 23.55 -10.73 24.03
C LEU A 42 24.76 -10.83 23.09
N GLN A 43 24.86 -9.87 22.16
CA GLN A 43 25.93 -8.87 22.24
C GLN A 43 25.50 -7.53 21.63
N TYR A 44 25.99 -6.48 22.28
CA TYR A 44 25.56 -5.08 22.26
C TYR A 44 26.68 -4.28 21.60
N ILE A 45 26.41 -3.46 20.57
CA ILE A 45 27.40 -2.50 20.03
C ILE A 45 26.73 -1.14 19.83
N ARG A 46 27.36 -0.10 20.40
CA ARG A 46 26.99 1.34 20.38
C ARG A 46 27.29 2.00 19.01
N PRO A 47 26.71 3.19 18.72
CA PRO A 47 26.82 3.81 17.40
C PRO A 47 28.10 4.64 17.25
N THR A 48 28.71 4.59 16.07
CA THR A 48 29.70 5.57 15.61
C THR A 48 29.23 6.27 14.34
N SER A 49 29.34 7.59 14.39
CA SER A 49 29.14 8.55 13.32
C SER A 49 30.16 8.37 12.19
N ASN A 50 29.69 8.26 10.94
CA ASN A 50 30.11 9.08 9.80
C ASN A 50 29.57 8.47 8.49
N GLY A 51 29.18 9.35 7.57
CA GLY A 51 28.59 9.00 6.29
C GLY A 51 29.49 8.09 5.44
N ALA A 52 28.84 7.13 4.79
CA ALA A 52 29.38 6.43 3.64
C ALA A 52 28.21 5.87 2.83
N THR A 53 27.87 6.56 1.75
CA THR A 53 27.07 6.06 0.64
C THR A 53 27.74 4.79 0.11
N ARG A 54 27.11 3.63 0.30
CA ARG A 54 27.58 2.39 -0.31
C ARG A 54 26.82 2.16 -1.61
N HIS A 55 27.49 2.39 -2.73
CA HIS A 55 27.12 1.82 -4.01
C HIS A 55 27.90 0.52 -4.20
N PHE A 56 27.20 -0.58 -4.47
CA PHE A 56 27.78 -1.73 -5.16
C PHE A 56 26.71 -2.52 -5.92
N SER A 57 27.00 -2.68 -7.22
CA SER A 57 26.65 -3.76 -8.16
C SER A 57 25.20 -4.13 -8.43
N SER A 58 24.91 -4.25 -9.72
CA SER A 58 23.67 -4.71 -10.34
C SER A 58 23.22 -6.08 -9.83
N ASP A 59 22.10 -6.17 -9.12
CA ASP A 59 21.38 -7.41 -8.87
C ASP A 59 19.96 -7.11 -8.36
N ALA A 60 19.02 -8.05 -8.55
CA ALA A 60 17.55 -7.97 -8.42
C ALA A 60 16.92 -7.41 -7.11
N LYS A 61 17.69 -6.79 -6.22
CA LYS A 61 17.23 -6.19 -4.94
C LYS A 61 16.68 -4.77 -5.07
N ASP A 62 16.84 -4.11 -6.22
CA ASP A 62 16.50 -2.68 -6.40
C ASP A 62 15.16 -2.42 -7.09
N ASP A 63 14.36 -3.45 -7.39
CA ASP A 63 13.10 -3.29 -8.15
C ASP A 63 12.05 -2.45 -7.41
N LEU A 64 12.08 -2.46 -6.07
CA LEU A 64 11.17 -1.74 -5.20
C LEU A 64 11.95 -1.10 -4.04
N SER A 65 11.88 0.23 -3.95
CA SER A 65 12.34 1.00 -2.80
C SER A 65 11.18 1.26 -1.82
N VAL A 66 11.42 1.07 -0.53
CA VAL A 66 10.46 1.40 0.53
C VAL A 66 11.09 2.44 1.44
N ARG A 67 10.57 3.67 1.41
CA ARG A 67 11.08 4.80 2.20
C ARG A 67 10.06 5.22 3.24
N TYR A 68 10.46 5.21 4.51
CA TYR A 68 9.70 5.83 5.59
C TYR A 68 10.15 7.28 5.68
N LEU A 69 9.21 8.22 5.56
CA LEU A 69 9.53 9.64 5.62
C LEU A 69 9.50 10.13 7.07
N ASP A 70 10.33 11.13 7.37
CA ASP A 70 10.51 11.73 8.69
C ASP A 70 10.12 13.22 8.67
N GLY A 71 10.21 13.90 9.83
CA GLY A 71 9.90 15.33 9.94
C GLY A 71 8.42 15.64 9.71
N GLU A 72 8.12 16.61 8.87
CA GLU A 72 6.74 16.98 8.50
C GLU A 72 5.98 15.85 7.77
N ASP A 73 6.72 14.94 7.14
CA ASP A 73 6.18 13.79 6.41
C ASP A 73 6.10 12.51 7.26
N SER A 74 6.29 12.63 8.58
CA SER A 74 6.23 11.50 9.50
C SER A 74 4.91 10.74 9.37
N GLY A 75 5.01 9.42 9.22
CA GLY A 75 3.88 8.52 9.00
C GLY A 75 3.52 8.29 7.52
N ILE A 76 4.21 8.92 6.57
CA ILE A 76 4.11 8.63 5.14
C ILE A 76 5.14 7.56 4.75
N VAL A 77 4.72 6.57 3.97
CA VAL A 77 5.61 5.55 3.40
C VAL A 77 5.51 5.59 1.88
N VAL A 78 6.65 5.63 1.21
CA VAL A 78 6.74 5.68 -0.25
C VAL A 78 7.25 4.34 -0.78
N PHE A 79 6.44 3.70 -1.61
CA PHE A 79 6.79 2.53 -2.41
C PHE A 79 7.18 3.03 -3.81
N GLY A 80 8.48 3.03 -4.11
CA GLY A 80 9.03 3.49 -5.39
C GLY A 80 9.48 2.33 -6.25
N ILE A 81 8.80 2.09 -7.38
CA ILE A 81 9.15 1.04 -8.35
C ILE A 81 10.31 1.53 -9.23
N ASN A 82 11.35 0.72 -9.40
CA ASN A 82 12.56 1.10 -10.14
C ASN A 82 13.06 -0.05 -11.04
N ARG A 83 12.33 -0.32 -12.12
CA ARG A 83 12.69 -1.28 -13.19
C ARG A 83 12.71 -0.58 -14.55
N PRO A 84 13.66 0.35 -14.81
CA PRO A 84 13.66 1.17 -16.02
C PRO A 84 13.75 0.34 -17.31
N LYS A 85 14.61 -0.69 -17.33
CA LYS A 85 14.80 -1.58 -18.50
C LYS A 85 13.53 -2.36 -18.87
N GLN A 86 12.67 -2.66 -17.89
CA GLN A 86 11.42 -3.40 -18.07
C GLN A 86 10.19 -2.50 -18.00
N LYS A 87 10.37 -1.16 -18.04
CA LYS A 87 9.28 -0.19 -17.94
C LYS A 87 8.36 -0.42 -16.73
N ASN A 88 8.93 -0.81 -15.59
CA ASN A 88 8.19 -1.15 -14.37
C ASN A 88 7.14 -2.25 -14.56
N ALA A 89 7.36 -3.18 -15.50
CA ALA A 89 6.50 -4.34 -15.65
C ALA A 89 6.48 -5.20 -14.37
N ILE A 90 5.31 -5.77 -14.09
CA ILE A 90 5.00 -6.57 -12.91
C ILE A 90 5.55 -7.97 -13.09
N SER A 91 6.71 -8.20 -12.47
CA SER A 91 7.41 -9.49 -12.39
C SER A 91 7.03 -10.27 -11.13
N LYS A 92 7.36 -11.57 -11.08
CA LYS A 92 7.20 -12.38 -9.84
C LYS A 92 7.99 -11.80 -8.69
N ASN A 93 9.20 -11.29 -8.97
CA ASN A 93 10.04 -10.62 -7.97
C ASN A 93 9.37 -9.36 -7.41
N LEU A 94 8.88 -8.47 -8.28
CA LEU A 94 8.22 -7.24 -7.87
C LEU A 94 6.95 -7.53 -7.04
N VAL A 95 6.16 -8.53 -7.44
CA VAL A 95 4.99 -8.98 -6.66
C VAL A 95 5.39 -9.46 -5.26
N ASN A 96 6.47 -10.24 -5.15
CA ASN A 96 6.97 -10.71 -3.85
C ASN A 96 7.43 -9.54 -2.97
N MET A 97 8.27 -8.65 -3.50
CA MET A 97 8.77 -7.48 -2.77
C MET A 97 7.63 -6.55 -2.33
N MET A 98 6.64 -6.31 -3.20
CA MET A 98 5.47 -5.51 -2.83
C MET A 98 4.63 -6.19 -1.76
N THR A 99 4.45 -7.52 -1.83
CA THR A 99 3.71 -8.27 -0.80
C THR A 99 4.39 -8.13 0.55
N GLU A 100 5.71 -8.32 0.61
CA GLU A 100 6.51 -8.14 1.83
C GLU A 100 6.44 -6.70 2.36
N ALA A 101 6.53 -5.70 1.47
CA ALA A 101 6.42 -4.29 1.83
C ALA A 101 5.04 -3.96 2.43
N VAL A 102 3.96 -4.45 1.80
CA VAL A 102 2.59 -4.31 2.29
C VAL A 102 2.48 -4.99 3.66
N GLU A 103 2.98 -6.22 3.83
CA GLU A 103 2.98 -6.94 5.12
C GLU A 103 3.75 -6.21 6.24
N SER A 104 4.86 -5.56 5.91
CA SER A 104 5.61 -4.73 6.85
C SER A 104 4.79 -3.51 7.29
N VAL A 105 4.18 -2.81 6.32
CA VAL A 105 3.31 -1.66 6.61
C VAL A 105 2.08 -2.06 7.42
N LYS A 106 1.49 -3.24 7.18
CA LYS A 106 0.38 -3.79 7.97
C LYS A 106 0.67 -3.84 9.47
N LYS A 107 1.92 -4.13 9.84
CA LYS A 107 2.34 -4.34 11.23
C LYS A 107 2.80 -3.04 11.91
N ASN A 108 3.28 -2.06 11.15
CA ASN A 108 3.85 -0.82 11.70
C ASN A 108 2.81 0.26 12.04
N ASN A 109 2.29 0.31 13.28
CA ASN A 109 1.24 1.24 13.72
C ASN A 109 1.50 2.75 13.46
N LYS A 110 2.76 3.15 13.24
CA LYS A 110 3.16 4.54 12.93
C LYS A 110 2.80 4.97 11.50
N VAL A 111 2.61 4.03 10.57
CA VAL A 111 2.23 4.35 9.18
C VAL A 111 0.79 4.84 9.13
N ARG A 112 0.62 6.03 8.55
CA ARG A 112 -0.64 6.76 8.35
C ARG A 112 -1.08 6.64 6.89
N THR A 113 -0.17 6.90 5.95
CA THR A 113 -0.44 6.97 4.51
C THR A 113 0.63 6.24 3.71
N VAL A 114 0.24 5.56 2.63
CA VAL A 114 1.17 4.94 1.67
C VAL A 114 1.00 5.59 0.30
N ILE A 115 2.13 5.98 -0.30
CA ILE A 115 2.23 6.50 -1.66
C ILE A 115 2.93 5.44 -2.53
N ILE A 116 2.28 5.01 -3.61
CA ILE A 116 2.90 4.15 -4.62
C ILE A 116 3.25 5.01 -5.83
N CYS A 117 4.52 5.00 -6.22
CA CYS A 117 5.05 5.82 -7.30
C CYS A 117 6.12 5.07 -8.09
N SER A 118 6.53 5.66 -9.21
CA SER A 118 7.68 5.21 -9.96
C SER A 118 8.87 6.12 -9.72
N MET A 119 10.07 5.52 -9.65
CA MET A 119 11.35 6.23 -9.66
C MET A 119 11.90 6.39 -11.10
N VAL A 120 11.16 5.94 -12.11
CA VAL A 120 11.52 6.01 -13.53
C VAL A 120 10.73 7.13 -14.20
N PRO A 121 11.39 8.21 -14.67
CA PRO A 121 10.72 9.31 -15.35
C PRO A 121 9.88 8.84 -16.55
N GLY A 122 8.65 9.36 -16.65
CA GLY A 122 7.74 9.06 -17.76
C GLY A 122 7.06 7.69 -17.73
N ILE A 123 7.40 6.79 -16.79
CA ILE A 123 6.87 5.42 -16.76
C ILE A 123 6.35 5.09 -15.37
N PHE A 124 5.05 4.92 -15.21
CA PHE A 124 4.51 4.37 -13.96
C PHE A 124 4.70 2.84 -13.90
N CYS A 125 3.95 2.11 -14.72
CA CYS A 125 3.98 0.65 -14.82
C CYS A 125 3.40 0.23 -16.18
N ALA A 126 4.09 -0.64 -16.92
CA ALA A 126 3.65 -1.14 -18.23
C ALA A 126 2.67 -2.33 -18.15
N GLY A 127 2.29 -2.78 -16.95
CA GLY A 127 1.44 -3.97 -16.77
C GLY A 127 2.27 -5.24 -16.56
N ALA A 128 1.80 -6.39 -17.07
CA ALA A 128 2.46 -7.68 -16.85
C ALA A 128 3.83 -7.79 -17.57
N ASP A 129 4.81 -8.44 -16.94
CA ASP A 129 6.10 -8.71 -17.57
C ASP A 129 5.99 -9.85 -18.59
N LEU A 130 5.83 -9.49 -19.88
CA LEU A 130 5.65 -10.45 -20.97
C LEU A 130 6.88 -11.35 -21.19
N LYS A 131 8.09 -10.86 -20.89
CA LYS A 131 9.32 -11.66 -21.07
C LYS A 131 9.41 -12.76 -20.01
N GLU A 132 9.02 -12.44 -18.79
CA GLU A 132 8.91 -13.46 -17.73
C GLU A 132 7.75 -14.41 -18.01
N ARG A 133 6.60 -13.89 -18.48
CA ARG A 133 5.44 -14.70 -18.81
C ARG A 133 5.73 -15.75 -19.89
N ALA A 134 6.56 -15.41 -20.88
CA ALA A 134 6.97 -16.30 -21.96
C ALA A 134 7.86 -17.47 -21.49
N LYS A 135 8.59 -17.30 -20.37
CA LYS A 135 9.48 -18.32 -19.79
C LYS A 135 8.81 -19.17 -18.70
N MET A 136 7.61 -18.78 -18.27
CA MET A 136 6.89 -19.39 -17.15
C MET A 136 6.19 -20.69 -17.58
N GLN A 137 6.31 -21.74 -16.76
CA GLN A 137 5.60 -22.98 -17.02
C GLN A 137 4.09 -22.81 -16.81
N GLN A 138 3.27 -23.55 -17.54
CA GLN A 138 1.81 -23.40 -17.48
C GLN A 138 1.23 -23.62 -16.07
N SER A 139 1.86 -24.49 -15.27
CA SER A 139 1.50 -24.75 -13.86
C SER A 139 1.75 -23.55 -12.94
N GLU A 140 2.69 -22.66 -13.26
CA GLU A 140 3.04 -21.49 -12.45
C GLU A 140 2.15 -20.27 -12.72
N VAL A 141 1.45 -20.25 -13.86
CA VAL A 141 0.66 -19.10 -14.34
C VAL A 141 -0.49 -18.79 -13.41
N GLY A 142 -1.29 -19.80 -13.07
CA GLY A 142 -2.45 -19.66 -12.19
C GLY A 142 -2.07 -19.06 -10.83
N PRO A 143 -1.12 -19.68 -10.11
CA PRO A 143 -0.60 -19.16 -8.84
C PRO A 143 -0.05 -17.73 -8.95
N PHE A 144 0.73 -17.42 -9.99
CA PHE A 144 1.29 -16.08 -10.18
C PHE A 144 0.20 -15.02 -10.38
N VAL A 145 -0.73 -15.27 -11.29
CA VAL A 145 -1.82 -14.32 -11.59
C VAL A 145 -2.73 -14.14 -10.38
N SER A 146 -3.01 -15.21 -9.64
CA SER A 146 -3.77 -15.14 -8.38
C SER A 146 -3.08 -14.25 -7.35
N LYS A 147 -1.77 -14.47 -7.11
CA LYS A 147 -0.98 -13.66 -6.18
C LYS A 147 -0.93 -12.19 -6.60
N ALA A 148 -0.69 -11.91 -7.88
CA ALA A 148 -0.68 -10.55 -8.40
C ALA A 148 -2.04 -9.85 -8.23
N ARG A 149 -3.16 -10.52 -8.53
CA ARG A 149 -4.51 -9.98 -8.31
C ARG A 149 -4.81 -9.73 -6.84
N SER A 150 -4.38 -10.62 -5.94
CA SER A 150 -4.52 -10.43 -4.49
C SER A 150 -3.78 -9.19 -4.05
N LEU A 151 -2.50 -9.05 -4.42
CA LEU A 151 -1.70 -7.88 -4.13
C LEU A 151 -2.36 -6.61 -4.65
N ILE A 152 -2.79 -6.60 -5.92
CA ILE A 152 -3.42 -5.42 -6.50
C ILE A 152 -4.72 -5.08 -5.75
N SER A 153 -5.52 -6.07 -5.36
CA SER A 153 -6.72 -5.87 -4.54
C SER A 153 -6.39 -5.29 -3.16
N GLU A 154 -5.31 -5.74 -2.52
CA GLU A 154 -4.83 -5.24 -1.23
C GLU A 154 -4.37 -3.78 -1.28
N ILE A 155 -3.67 -3.38 -2.34
CA ILE A 155 -3.24 -1.99 -2.57
C ILE A 155 -4.36 -1.11 -3.17
N GLY A 156 -5.59 -1.64 -3.30
CA GLY A 156 -6.78 -0.89 -3.70
C GLY A 156 -7.13 -0.92 -5.19
N GLY A 157 -6.44 -1.74 -5.99
CA GLY A 157 -6.65 -1.87 -7.43
C GLY A 157 -7.53 -3.06 -7.86
N THR A 158 -8.12 -2.90 -9.05
CA THR A 158 -8.58 -3.95 -9.98
C THR A 158 -9.91 -4.68 -9.73
N GLN A 159 -10.91 -3.99 -9.18
CA GLN A 159 -12.31 -4.32 -9.50
C GLN A 159 -13.13 -3.08 -9.90
N ARG A 160 -12.47 -2.00 -10.36
CA ARG A 160 -13.11 -0.67 -10.39
C ARG A 160 -12.93 0.15 -11.66
N LEU A 161 -12.51 -0.36 -12.82
CA LEU A 161 -12.69 0.50 -14.02
C LEU A 161 -14.20 0.76 -14.24
N PRO A 162 -15.07 -0.27 -14.37
CA PRO A 162 -16.51 -0.05 -14.45
C PRO A 162 -17.13 0.61 -13.20
N ARG A 163 -16.54 0.41 -12.01
CA ARG A 163 -17.04 1.03 -10.77
C ARG A 163 -16.57 2.48 -10.58
N ALA A 164 -15.49 2.89 -11.22
CA ALA A 164 -14.97 4.25 -11.17
C ALA A 164 -15.60 5.12 -12.27
N ILE A 165 -15.67 4.61 -13.50
CA ILE A 165 -16.09 5.41 -14.67
C ILE A 165 -17.39 4.90 -15.31
N GLY A 166 -18.04 3.88 -14.74
CA GLY A 166 -19.24 3.27 -15.32
C GLY A 166 -18.94 2.19 -16.37
N VAL A 167 -19.90 1.28 -16.58
CA VAL A 167 -19.75 0.11 -17.47
C VAL A 167 -19.57 0.52 -18.93
N ALA A 168 -20.31 1.53 -19.41
CA ALA A 168 -20.27 1.97 -20.80
C ALA A 168 -18.87 2.48 -21.20
N LEU A 169 -18.35 3.46 -20.46
CA LEU A 169 -17.03 4.03 -20.70
C LEU A 169 -15.91 3.00 -20.48
N ALA A 170 -16.05 2.11 -19.49
CA ALA A 170 -15.09 1.03 -19.31
C ALA A 170 -15.03 0.09 -20.52
N LYS A 171 -16.18 -0.28 -21.10
CA LYS A 171 -16.24 -1.09 -22.34
C LYS A 171 -15.61 -0.35 -23.51
N GLU A 172 -15.90 0.93 -23.69
CA GLU A 172 -15.30 1.76 -24.74
C GLU A 172 -13.77 1.74 -24.66
N LEU A 173 -13.20 2.03 -23.49
CA LEU A 173 -11.75 2.05 -23.30
C LEU A 173 -11.12 0.66 -23.49
N ILE A 174 -11.76 -0.39 -22.98
CA ILE A 174 -11.25 -1.77 -23.10
C ILE A 174 -11.29 -2.25 -24.55
N PHE A 175 -12.41 -2.06 -25.25
CA PHE A 175 -12.57 -2.56 -26.62
C PHE A 175 -11.78 -1.76 -27.65
N SER A 176 -11.64 -0.44 -27.44
CA SER A 176 -10.81 0.39 -28.32
C SER A 176 -9.31 0.24 -28.05
N ALA A 177 -8.93 -0.27 -26.87
CA ALA A 177 -7.55 -0.26 -26.36
C ALA A 177 -6.88 1.14 -26.43
N ARG A 178 -7.69 2.20 -26.44
CA ARG A 178 -7.23 3.59 -26.55
C ARG A 178 -6.46 4.01 -25.30
N ALA A 179 -5.29 4.59 -25.49
CA ALA A 179 -4.58 5.28 -24.43
C ALA A 179 -5.23 6.65 -24.16
N ILE A 180 -5.34 7.02 -22.89
CA ILE A 180 -5.85 8.33 -22.45
C ILE A 180 -4.77 9.07 -21.67
N ASP A 181 -4.77 10.40 -21.75
CA ASP A 181 -3.86 11.25 -20.98
C ASP A 181 -4.39 11.56 -19.58
N GLY A 182 -3.62 12.33 -18.80
CA GLY A 182 -4.00 12.70 -17.42
C GLY A 182 -5.25 13.58 -17.34
N THR A 183 -5.44 14.48 -18.30
CA THR A 183 -6.56 15.43 -18.35
C THR A 183 -7.86 14.69 -18.67
N GLU A 184 -7.83 13.82 -19.67
CA GLU A 184 -8.96 12.95 -20.00
C GLU A 184 -9.26 11.97 -18.86
N ALA A 185 -8.23 11.36 -18.24
CA ALA A 185 -8.43 10.48 -17.08
C ALA A 185 -9.13 11.19 -15.92
N LYS A 186 -8.81 12.47 -15.67
CA LYS A 186 -9.50 13.28 -14.66
C LYS A 186 -10.94 13.59 -15.05
N ARG A 187 -11.18 13.95 -16.31
CA ARG A 187 -12.53 14.20 -16.86
C ARG A 187 -13.44 12.97 -16.74
N LEU A 188 -12.90 11.78 -17.02
CA LEU A 188 -13.64 10.52 -16.90
C LEU A 188 -13.85 10.06 -15.45
N GLY A 189 -13.19 10.69 -14.48
CA GLY A 189 -13.23 10.27 -13.07
C GLY A 189 -12.33 9.07 -12.75
N LEU A 190 -11.42 8.68 -13.66
CA LEU A 190 -10.44 7.63 -13.42
C LEU A 190 -9.39 8.05 -12.38
N VAL A 191 -9.05 9.35 -12.34
CA VAL A 191 -8.15 9.94 -11.33
C VAL A 191 -8.79 11.13 -10.64
N SER A 192 -8.47 11.33 -9.37
CA SER A 192 -8.99 12.47 -8.60
C SER A 192 -8.26 13.78 -8.88
N HIS A 193 -7.02 13.74 -9.38
CA HIS A 193 -6.24 14.93 -9.71
C HIS A 193 -5.43 14.70 -10.99
N ALA A 194 -5.36 15.73 -11.83
CA ALA A 194 -4.40 15.85 -12.93
C ALA A 194 -3.56 17.09 -12.66
N VAL A 195 -2.25 16.97 -12.86
CA VAL A 195 -1.27 18.03 -12.59
C VAL A 195 -0.38 18.19 -13.81
N GLU A 196 0.00 19.43 -14.10
CA GLU A 196 1.00 19.71 -15.13
C GLU A 196 2.35 19.16 -14.69
N GLN A 197 3.09 18.61 -15.65
CA GLN A 197 4.37 17.98 -15.35
C GLN A 197 5.45 19.04 -15.14
N ASN A 198 6.24 18.89 -14.09
CA ASN A 198 7.37 19.76 -13.79
C ASN A 198 8.66 19.27 -14.49
N LYS A 199 9.73 20.05 -14.40
CA LYS A 199 11.04 19.71 -15.02
C LYS A 199 11.65 18.43 -14.47
N SER A 200 11.38 18.10 -13.20
CA SER A 200 11.89 16.90 -12.52
C SER A 200 11.13 15.62 -12.86
N GLY A 201 9.94 15.73 -13.47
CA GLY A 201 9.11 14.59 -13.84
C GLY A 201 8.28 14.00 -12.69
N ASP A 202 8.21 14.66 -11.53
CA ASP A 202 7.64 14.12 -10.29
C ASP A 202 6.44 14.92 -9.76
N ALA A 203 5.83 15.80 -10.57
CA ALA A 203 4.72 16.66 -10.12
C ALA A 203 3.55 15.88 -9.50
N ALA A 204 3.24 14.70 -10.03
CA ALA A 204 2.20 13.84 -9.47
C ALA A 204 2.58 13.26 -8.09
N TYR A 205 3.86 12.96 -7.88
CA TYR A 205 4.36 12.53 -6.57
C TYR A 205 4.28 13.67 -5.55
N LEU A 206 4.66 14.89 -5.92
CA LEU A 206 4.54 16.06 -5.05
C LEU A 206 3.08 16.31 -4.66
N ARG A 207 2.15 16.25 -5.62
CA ARG A 207 0.72 16.39 -5.31
C ARG A 207 0.20 15.29 -4.37
N ALA A 208 0.71 14.08 -4.49
CA ALA A 208 0.35 12.99 -3.58
C ALA A 208 0.93 13.19 -2.17
N LEU A 209 2.12 13.78 -2.06
CA LEU A 209 2.73 14.14 -0.78
C LEU A 209 1.90 15.21 -0.07
N GLU A 210 1.45 16.25 -0.79
CA GLU A 210 0.52 17.26 -0.26
C GLU A 210 -0.77 16.63 0.29
N LEU A 211 -1.43 15.76 -0.49
CA LEU A 211 -2.62 15.05 -0.03
C LEU A 211 -2.35 14.19 1.21
N ALA A 212 -1.19 13.51 1.26
CA ALA A 212 -0.82 12.72 2.43
C ALA A 212 -0.62 13.60 3.67
N ARG A 213 -0.08 14.81 3.52
CA ARG A 213 0.04 15.81 4.60
C ARG A 213 -1.33 16.32 5.06
N GLU A 214 -2.30 16.44 4.16
CA GLU A 214 -3.69 16.77 4.51
C GLU A 214 -4.37 15.64 5.31
N PHE A 215 -4.05 14.37 5.01
CA PHE A 215 -4.67 13.21 5.66
C PHE A 215 -4.07 12.88 7.02
N ASN A 216 -2.76 12.99 7.19
CA ASN A 216 -2.03 12.54 8.37
C ASN A 216 -2.49 13.13 9.72
N PRO A 217 -2.91 14.43 9.80
CA PRO A 217 -3.43 15.03 11.03
C PRO A 217 -4.74 14.40 11.54
N ASN A 218 -5.50 13.76 10.66
CA ASN A 218 -6.77 13.14 11.03
C ASN A 218 -6.57 11.91 11.93
N GLY A 219 -7.63 11.53 12.64
CA GLY A 219 -7.59 10.41 13.58
C GLY A 219 -7.30 9.10 12.89
N PRO A 220 -6.21 8.38 13.25
CA PRO A 220 -5.80 7.18 12.54
C PRO A 220 -6.86 6.10 12.62
N ILE A 221 -7.54 5.91 13.76
CA ILE A 221 -8.64 4.94 13.80
C ILE A 221 -9.83 5.45 13.00
N ALA A 222 -10.20 6.72 13.11
CA ALA A 222 -11.35 7.26 12.37
C ALA A 222 -11.17 7.07 10.86
N ILE A 223 -10.00 7.44 10.30
CA ILE A 223 -9.68 7.25 8.89
C ILE A 223 -9.64 5.77 8.52
N ARG A 224 -9.10 4.93 9.39
CA ARG A 224 -9.05 3.48 9.18
C ARG A 224 -10.46 2.89 9.11
N MET A 225 -11.29 3.15 10.11
CA MET A 225 -12.67 2.69 10.15
C MET A 225 -13.50 3.27 9.01
N ALA A 226 -13.29 4.53 8.63
CA ALA A 226 -13.93 5.12 7.47
C ALA A 226 -13.56 4.38 6.17
N LYS A 227 -12.28 4.07 5.95
CA LYS A 227 -11.87 3.25 4.80
C LYS A 227 -12.53 1.86 4.84
N LEU A 228 -12.59 1.22 6.00
CA LEU A 228 -13.18 -0.10 6.17
C LEU A 228 -14.69 -0.05 5.86
N ALA A 229 -15.41 0.90 6.45
CA ALA A 229 -16.82 1.16 6.25
C ALA A 229 -17.14 1.42 4.78
N ILE A 230 -16.38 2.28 4.10
CA ILE A 230 -16.57 2.57 2.67
C ILE A 230 -16.28 1.32 1.82
N SER A 231 -15.28 0.52 2.19
CA SER A 231 -14.87 -0.65 1.39
C SER A 231 -15.77 -1.86 1.60
N GLN A 232 -16.34 -2.03 2.80
CA GLN A 232 -17.12 -3.22 3.20
C GLN A 232 -18.60 -2.92 3.46
N GLY A 233 -19.02 -1.66 3.50
CA GLY A 233 -20.39 -1.26 3.83
C GLY A 233 -20.77 -1.43 5.30
N ILE A 234 -19.80 -1.38 6.23
CA ILE A 234 -20.01 -1.65 7.68
C ILE A 234 -20.13 -0.34 8.48
N GLU A 235 -20.96 -0.30 9.52
CA GLU A 235 -21.08 0.82 10.47
C GLU A 235 -19.87 0.96 11.41
N VAL A 236 -19.54 2.20 11.80
CA VAL A 236 -18.31 2.54 12.54
C VAL A 236 -18.37 2.06 14.01
N ILE A 237 -17.34 1.31 14.43
CA ILE A 237 -17.14 0.76 15.79
C ILE A 237 -16.74 1.87 16.79
N PRO A 238 -17.21 1.84 18.06
CA PRO A 238 -16.86 2.84 19.09
C PRO A 238 -15.38 2.76 19.53
N THR A 239 -14.63 3.86 19.40
CA THR A 239 -13.17 3.94 19.72
C THR A 239 -12.84 5.12 20.65
N LYS A 240 -11.66 5.14 21.29
CA LYS A 240 -11.27 6.26 22.18
C LYS A 240 -10.97 7.52 21.38
N ASP A 241 -10.41 7.39 20.18
CA ASP A 241 -10.25 8.51 19.23
C ASP A 241 -11.59 9.21 18.94
N ARG A 242 -12.73 8.50 18.97
CA ARG A 242 -14.07 9.10 18.84
C ARG A 242 -14.36 10.06 20.00
N LEU A 243 -14.02 9.67 21.23
CA LEU A 243 -14.22 10.50 22.42
C LEU A 243 -13.31 11.73 22.42
N GLU A 244 -12.04 11.57 22.03
CA GLU A 244 -11.10 12.69 21.86
C GLU A 244 -11.57 13.68 20.79
N GLY A 245 -12.11 13.20 19.66
CA GLY A 245 -12.68 14.07 18.63
C GLY A 245 -13.83 14.94 19.16
N LEU A 246 -14.73 14.35 19.95
CA LEU A 246 -15.83 15.08 20.59
C LEU A 246 -15.32 16.09 21.63
N ALA A 247 -14.32 15.71 22.43
CA ALA A 247 -13.71 16.59 23.43
C ALA A 247 -12.99 17.79 22.77
N ALA A 248 -12.17 17.54 21.75
CA ALA A 248 -11.45 18.58 21.02
C ALA A 248 -12.39 19.57 20.32
N PHE A 249 -13.51 19.09 19.78
CA PHE A 249 -14.55 19.93 19.20
C PHE A 249 -15.22 20.82 20.26
N LYS A 250 -15.58 20.24 21.41
CA LYS A 250 -16.15 20.99 22.55
C LYS A 250 -15.18 22.06 23.08
N GLU A 251 -13.88 21.75 23.10
CA GLU A 251 -12.82 22.61 23.64
C GLU A 251 -12.20 23.55 22.58
N LYS A 252 -12.68 23.54 21.33
CA LYS A 252 -12.16 24.34 20.20
C LYS A 252 -10.63 24.28 20.04
N ARG A 253 -10.05 23.10 20.26
CA ARG A 253 -8.61 22.85 20.10
C ARG A 253 -8.35 21.81 19.00
N PRO A 254 -7.14 21.78 18.41
CA PRO A 254 -6.76 20.68 17.52
C PRO A 254 -6.83 19.32 18.25
N PRO A 255 -7.44 18.28 17.63
CA PRO A 255 -7.54 16.96 18.23
C PRO A 255 -6.18 16.23 18.26
N ARG A 256 -5.97 15.41 19.29
CA ARG A 256 -4.74 14.62 19.49
C ARG A 256 -5.02 13.13 19.41
N PHE A 257 -5.20 12.62 18.21
CA PHE A 257 -5.54 11.22 18.01
C PHE A 257 -4.33 10.29 18.15
N LYS A 258 -4.49 9.20 18.90
CA LYS A 258 -3.43 8.24 19.24
C LYS A 258 -3.57 6.90 18.52
N GLY A 259 -4.76 6.62 18.00
CA GLY A 259 -5.04 5.33 17.37
C GLY A 259 -5.32 4.21 18.35
N GLU A 260 -6.08 4.54 19.40
CA GLU A 260 -6.65 3.60 20.39
C GLU A 260 -8.19 3.69 20.54
#